data_AF-A4Z6M2-F1
#
_entry.id   AF-A4Z6M2-F1
#
_cell.length_a   1.000
_cell.length_b   1.000
_cell.length_c   1.000
_cell.angle_alpha   90.00
_cell.angle_beta   90.00
_cell.angle_gamma   90.00
#
_symmetry.space_group_name_H-M   'P 1'
#
loop_
_entity.id
_entity.type
_entity.pdbx_description
1 polymer ?
#
loop_
_entity_poly.entity_id
_entity_poly.type
_entity_poly.pdbx_seq_one_letter_code
_entity_poly.pdbx_strand_id
1 'polypeptide(L)'
;FRIRVAGIRNLKKVGKKTRAQLDFDPSEMLRHIHQIVNRHQEEFSGIFEQQIVPELSKQHIHILRRLDLNEEQQKFVENYFHEKLLPFVMPVLLVKHRIRPFLANANLYLAVHLRPKKRPLSESEYALVKIPSDQLPRFVPLPSRANRYDVIMLDDIVRHSVSWLFPGYDIQDTYSIKLTRDAELYIDDEYSGDLVQKIKSSLQKRQVGPPSRFVYDREMPEHLLMYLRDTFDIRKNDMLPEGRYHNNFDFFKFPDFGMSHLRNKPLPPLPHPLLHEAENPFDIIREKDQLLHVPYQSYQSVVNFFERAAEDPAVTHIKVIQYRVARNSRIMQALMHAVQEGKQVSAFVEIKARFDEAANLEWGEKLEKAGVRVHYSFPGVKVHSKLALVRRLEDGEPRLYSYLS
;
A
#
# COMPACT_ATOMS: atom_id res chain seq x y z
N PHE A 1 -0.29 7.12 10.29
CA PHE A 1 0.85 8.01 9.99
C PHE A 1 0.67 8.86 8.72
N ARG A 2 0.60 8.28 7.52
CA ARG A 2 0.65 9.03 6.24
C ARG A 2 -0.46 10.08 6.01
N ILE A 3 -1.61 9.97 6.68
CA ILE A 3 -2.75 10.91 6.52
C ILE A 3 -3.00 11.67 7.83
N ARG A 4 -3.49 10.98 8.86
CA ARG A 4 -3.99 11.63 10.09
C ARG A 4 -2.86 12.30 10.89
N VAL A 5 -1.73 11.61 11.06
CA VAL A 5 -0.57 12.15 11.79
C VAL A 5 0.09 13.28 10.99
N ALA A 6 0.17 13.16 9.67
CA ALA A 6 0.63 14.24 8.79
C ALA A 6 -0.25 15.50 8.93
N GLY A 7 -1.58 15.34 8.91
CA GLY A 7 -2.52 16.44 9.14
C GLY A 7 -2.31 17.15 10.49
N ILE A 8 -2.17 16.39 11.58
CA ILE A 8 -1.86 16.97 12.91
C ILE A 8 -0.49 17.68 12.91
N ARG A 9 0.51 17.14 12.20
CA ARG A 9 1.81 17.79 12.04
C ARG A 9 1.69 19.12 11.30
N ASN A 10 0.83 19.23 10.29
CA ASN A 10 0.60 20.48 9.58
C ASN A 10 -0.09 21.53 10.46
N LEU A 11 -0.95 21.12 11.40
CA LEU A 11 -1.49 22.03 12.42
C LEU A 11 -0.40 22.68 13.29
N LYS A 12 0.82 22.14 13.35
CA LYS A 12 1.95 22.83 14.01
C LYS A 12 2.52 24.00 13.22
N LYS A 13 2.31 24.02 11.90
CA LYS A 13 2.82 25.04 10.99
C LYS A 13 1.84 26.20 10.80
N VAL A 14 0.59 26.05 11.25
CA VAL A 14 -0.43 27.11 11.13
C VAL A 14 -0.10 28.30 12.04
N GLY A 15 -0.56 29.48 11.65
CA GLY A 15 -0.30 30.72 12.39
C GLY A 15 -0.88 30.69 13.81
N LYS A 16 -0.31 31.52 14.71
CA LYS A 16 -0.71 31.58 16.13
C LYS A 16 -2.22 31.77 16.34
N LYS A 17 -2.88 32.59 15.51
CA LYS A 17 -4.33 32.83 15.58
C LYS A 17 -5.14 31.56 15.34
N THR A 18 -4.83 30.80 14.29
CA THR A 18 -5.47 29.52 13.98
C THR A 18 -5.19 28.48 15.06
N ARG A 19 -3.97 28.45 15.61
CA ARG A 19 -3.61 27.52 16.69
C ARG A 19 -4.38 27.80 17.99
N ALA A 20 -4.69 29.06 18.30
CA ALA A 20 -5.48 29.44 19.47
C ALA A 20 -6.96 29.05 19.37
N GLN A 21 -7.44 28.73 18.17
CA GLN A 21 -8.81 28.22 17.94
C GLN A 21 -8.89 26.69 18.02
N LEU A 22 -7.77 25.99 18.23
CA LEU A 22 -7.76 24.54 18.39
C LEU A 22 -8.07 24.18 19.84
N ASP A 23 -8.98 23.22 20.05
CA ASP A 23 -9.30 22.69 21.38
C ASP A 23 -8.20 21.77 21.96
N PHE A 24 -7.09 21.58 21.26
CA PHE A 24 -5.99 20.72 21.65
C PHE A 24 -4.65 21.26 21.17
N ASP A 25 -3.56 20.94 21.88
CA ASP A 25 -2.20 21.20 21.41
C ASP A 25 -1.73 20.11 20.44
N PRO A 26 -1.41 20.44 19.16
CA PRO A 26 -0.98 19.42 18.19
C PRO A 26 0.33 18.70 18.57
N SER A 27 1.23 19.33 19.33
CA SER A 27 2.47 18.70 19.77
C SER A 27 2.23 17.69 20.88
N GLU A 28 1.35 18.01 21.83
CA GLU A 28 0.94 17.07 22.87
C GLU A 28 0.17 15.89 22.29
N MET A 29 -0.75 16.13 21.36
CA MET A 29 -1.48 15.07 20.65
C MET A 29 -0.53 14.12 19.92
N LEU A 30 0.47 14.64 19.20
CA LEU A 30 1.47 13.81 18.53
C LEU A 30 2.30 12.98 19.52
N ARG A 31 2.70 13.58 20.65
CA ARG A 31 3.42 12.87 21.72
C ARG A 31 2.59 11.71 22.25
N HIS A 32 1.30 11.94 22.53
CA HIS A 32 0.39 10.92 23.02
C HIS A 32 0.17 9.81 21.99
N ILE A 33 -0.02 10.16 20.71
CA ILE A 33 -0.11 9.18 19.61
C ILE A 33 1.14 8.30 19.57
N HIS A 34 2.34 8.88 19.67
CA HIS A 34 3.58 8.11 19.64
C HIS A 34 3.73 7.18 20.84
N GLN A 35 3.32 7.61 22.04
CA GLN A 35 3.31 6.75 23.24
C GLN A 35 2.40 5.53 23.04
N ILE A 36 1.17 5.74 22.55
CA ILE A 36 0.21 4.65 22.29
C ILE A 36 0.76 3.70 21.20
N VAL A 37 1.29 4.24 20.11
CA VAL A 37 1.85 3.44 19.01
C VAL A 37 3.02 2.60 19.48
N ASN A 38 3.95 3.16 20.27
CA ASN A 38 5.09 2.41 20.78
C ASN A 38 4.64 1.23 21.65
N ARG A 39 3.68 1.45 22.54
CA ARG A 39 3.08 0.39 23.36
C ARG A 39 2.44 -0.70 22.50
N HIS A 40 1.67 -0.33 21.47
CA HIS A 40 1.09 -1.33 20.56
C HIS A 40 2.14 -2.09 19.74
N GLN A 41 3.27 -1.47 19.42
CA GLN A 41 4.37 -2.15 18.72
C GLN A 41 5.09 -3.14 19.65
N GLU A 42 5.27 -2.82 20.92
CA GLU A 42 5.79 -3.76 21.92
C GLU A 42 4.83 -4.95 22.12
N GLU A 43 3.54 -4.68 22.25
CA GLU A 43 2.50 -5.72 22.33
C GLU A 43 2.48 -6.61 21.09
N PHE A 44 2.53 -6.02 19.89
CA PHE A 44 2.61 -6.77 18.63
C PHE A 44 3.84 -7.69 18.60
N SER A 45 5.03 -7.17 18.97
CA SER A 45 6.25 -7.98 19.05
C SER A 45 6.09 -9.14 20.03
N GLY A 46 5.50 -8.88 21.21
CA GLY A 46 5.22 -9.91 22.21
C GLY A 46 4.29 -11.01 21.69
N ILE A 47 3.17 -10.65 21.06
CA ILE A 47 2.22 -11.60 20.46
C ILE A 47 2.92 -12.43 19.37
N PHE A 48 3.68 -11.76 18.49
CA PHE A 48 4.36 -12.44 17.40
C PHE A 48 5.39 -13.47 17.90
N GLU A 49 6.27 -13.07 18.82
CA GLU A 49 7.38 -13.91 19.28
C GLU A 49 6.95 -14.97 20.30
N GLN A 50 6.00 -14.65 21.18
CA GLN A 50 5.64 -15.50 22.31
C GLN A 50 4.39 -16.36 22.05
N GLN A 51 3.59 -16.04 21.03
CA GLN A 51 2.37 -16.79 20.70
C GLN A 51 2.42 -17.31 19.27
N ILE A 52 2.48 -16.43 18.27
CA ILE A 52 2.34 -16.81 16.85
C ILE A 52 3.49 -17.72 16.39
N VAL A 53 4.76 -17.36 16.64
CA VAL A 53 5.91 -18.19 16.25
C VAL A 53 5.89 -19.56 16.94
N PRO A 54 5.66 -19.67 18.27
CA PRO A 54 5.48 -20.96 18.93
C PRO A 54 4.31 -21.79 18.39
N GLU A 55 3.17 -21.18 18.08
CA GLU A 55 2.01 -21.90 17.52
C GLU A 55 2.25 -22.40 16.10
N LEU A 56 2.92 -21.61 15.25
CA LEU A 56 3.38 -22.07 13.94
C LEU A 56 4.34 -23.26 14.07
N SER A 57 5.25 -23.21 15.04
CA SER A 57 6.20 -24.31 15.30
C SER A 57 5.48 -25.61 15.70
N LYS A 58 4.38 -25.54 16.46
CA LYS A 58 3.52 -26.71 16.77
C LYS A 58 2.86 -27.30 15.53
N GLN A 59 2.69 -26.51 14.47
CA GLN A 59 2.19 -26.94 13.16
C GLN A 59 3.33 -27.28 12.17
N HIS A 60 4.57 -27.42 12.66
CA HIS A 60 5.78 -27.70 11.87
C HIS A 60 6.15 -26.60 10.85
N ILE A 61 5.67 -25.38 11.07
CA ILE A 61 6.03 -24.20 10.29
C ILE A 61 7.06 -23.40 11.08
N HIS A 62 8.24 -23.17 10.49
CA HIS A 62 9.33 -22.49 11.16
C HIS A 62 9.78 -21.26 10.36
N ILE A 63 9.70 -20.09 10.98
CA ILE A 63 10.30 -18.87 10.44
C ILE A 63 11.76 -18.82 10.91
N LEU A 64 12.69 -19.21 10.03
CA LEU A 64 14.10 -19.30 10.35
C LEU A 64 14.82 -17.97 10.12
N ARG A 65 15.81 -17.67 10.98
CA ARG A 65 16.74 -16.55 10.78
C ARG A 65 18.05 -17.08 10.16
N ARG A 66 18.90 -16.15 9.70
CA ARG A 66 20.17 -16.47 9.04
C ARG A 66 21.12 -17.39 9.82
N LEU A 67 21.02 -17.43 11.15
CA LEU A 67 21.87 -18.23 12.03
C LEU A 67 21.26 -19.61 12.34
N ASP A 68 19.99 -19.83 11.99
CA ASP A 68 19.27 -21.08 12.27
C ASP A 68 19.29 -22.05 11.07
N LEU A 69 19.94 -21.65 9.97
CA LEU A 69 19.99 -22.39 8.71
C LEU A 69 20.96 -23.56 8.78
N ASN A 70 20.53 -24.72 8.29
CA ASN A 70 21.42 -25.85 8.03
C ASN A 70 22.24 -25.65 6.73
N GLU A 71 23.20 -26.52 6.44
CA GLU A 71 24.09 -26.40 5.28
C GLU A 71 23.35 -26.38 3.92
N GLU A 72 22.32 -27.20 3.77
CA GLU A 72 21.51 -27.24 2.54
C GLU A 72 20.75 -25.91 2.34
N GLN A 73 20.17 -25.39 3.41
CA GLN A 73 19.44 -24.13 3.43
C GLN A 73 20.36 -22.93 3.23
N GLN A 74 21.57 -22.95 3.80
CA GLN A 74 22.60 -21.94 3.54
C GLN A 74 22.91 -21.91 2.05
N LYS A 75 23.29 -23.05 1.46
CA LYS A 75 23.57 -23.16 0.01
C LYS A 75 22.41 -22.69 -0.86
N PHE A 76 21.17 -23.03 -0.48
CA PHE A 76 19.98 -22.53 -1.15
C PHE A 76 19.88 -21.00 -1.10
N VAL A 77 20.13 -20.39 0.06
CA VAL A 77 20.12 -18.93 0.25
C VAL A 77 21.24 -18.27 -0.57
N GLU A 78 22.44 -18.86 -0.65
CA GLU A 78 23.53 -18.33 -1.48
C GLU A 78 23.15 -18.37 -2.97
N ASN A 79 22.62 -19.49 -3.45
CA ASN A 79 22.16 -19.60 -4.84
C ASN A 79 21.02 -18.61 -5.13
N TYR A 80 20.05 -18.50 -4.21
CA TYR A 80 18.96 -17.52 -4.33
C TYR A 80 19.50 -16.09 -4.41
N PHE A 81 20.52 -15.77 -3.61
CA PHE A 81 21.19 -14.48 -3.66
C PHE A 81 21.76 -14.21 -5.06
N HIS A 82 22.58 -15.11 -5.59
CA HIS A 82 23.26 -14.93 -6.87
C HIS A 82 22.31 -14.90 -8.06
N GLU A 83 21.33 -15.79 -8.09
CA GLU A 83 20.44 -15.97 -9.25
C GLU A 83 19.29 -14.94 -9.27
N LYS A 84 18.74 -14.58 -8.10
CA LYS A 84 17.49 -13.81 -8.03
C LYS A 84 17.64 -12.44 -7.38
N LEU A 85 18.54 -12.30 -6.40
CA LEU A 85 18.57 -11.11 -5.54
C LEU A 85 19.63 -10.09 -5.96
N LEU A 86 20.79 -10.56 -6.42
CA LEU A 86 21.94 -9.73 -6.81
C LEU A 86 21.58 -8.60 -7.81
N PRO A 87 20.72 -8.82 -8.84
CA PRO A 87 20.34 -7.75 -9.76
C PRO A 87 19.60 -6.57 -9.11
N PHE A 88 19.00 -6.77 -7.93
CA PHE A 88 18.19 -5.77 -7.24
C PHE A 88 18.88 -5.13 -6.05
N VAL A 89 20.03 -5.68 -5.63
CA VAL A 89 20.74 -5.17 -4.46
C VAL A 89 21.85 -4.23 -4.86
N MET A 90 21.67 -2.97 -4.46
CA MET A 90 22.67 -1.93 -4.60
C MET A 90 23.17 -1.52 -3.20
N PRO A 91 24.38 -1.93 -2.78
CA PRO A 91 24.97 -1.44 -1.55
C PRO A 91 25.40 0.02 -1.72
N VAL A 92 25.17 0.82 -0.68
CA VAL A 92 25.52 2.25 -0.67
C VAL A 92 26.30 2.57 0.58
N LEU A 93 27.61 2.82 0.45
CA LEU A 93 28.43 3.34 1.54
C LEU A 93 28.01 4.78 1.89
N LEU A 94 27.81 5.04 3.17
CA LEU A 94 27.49 6.36 3.68
C LEU A 94 28.78 7.12 3.99
N VAL A 95 28.96 8.25 3.31
CA VAL A 95 30.09 9.14 3.54
C VAL A 95 29.56 10.46 4.06
N LYS A 96 29.83 10.72 5.35
CA LYS A 96 29.34 11.91 6.05
C LYS A 96 29.70 13.16 5.25
N HIS A 97 28.72 14.05 5.05
CA HIS A 97 28.87 15.33 4.35
C HIS A 97 29.29 15.29 2.87
N ARG A 98 29.46 14.12 2.23
CA ARG A 98 29.78 14.04 0.79
C ARG A 98 28.59 13.64 -0.07
N ILE A 99 27.90 12.56 0.30
CA ILE A 99 26.78 12.02 -0.47
C ILE A 99 25.65 11.68 0.49
N ARG A 100 24.47 12.28 0.26
CA ARG A 100 23.24 11.92 0.97
C ARG A 100 22.42 11.02 0.06
N PRO A 101 22.44 9.70 0.24
CA PRO A 101 21.66 8.83 -0.62
C PRO A 101 20.16 9.07 -0.39
N PHE A 102 19.39 8.90 -1.46
CA PHE A 102 17.96 9.06 -1.38
C PHE A 102 17.31 7.74 -0.93
N LEU A 103 16.73 7.72 0.26
CA LEU A 103 15.86 6.63 0.71
C LEU A 103 14.50 6.72 0.02
N ALA A 104 14.18 5.70 -0.78
CA ALA A 104 12.89 5.55 -1.44
C ALA A 104 11.77 5.40 -0.40
N ASN A 105 10.64 6.05 -0.68
CA ASN A 105 9.54 6.14 0.27
C ASN A 105 8.95 4.75 0.57
N ALA A 106 8.85 4.43 1.86
CA ALA A 106 8.26 3.19 2.40
C ALA A 106 8.97 1.88 2.00
N ASN A 107 10.13 1.97 1.34
CA ASN A 107 10.99 0.82 1.08
C ASN A 107 11.74 0.40 2.35
N LEU A 108 12.17 -0.86 2.36
CA LEU A 108 12.92 -1.47 3.44
C LEU A 108 14.40 -1.41 3.14
N TYR A 109 15.19 -1.10 4.18
CA TYR A 109 16.64 -1.05 4.09
C TYR A 109 17.26 -1.71 5.31
N LEU A 110 18.48 -2.22 5.13
CA LEU A 110 19.39 -2.55 6.22
C LEU A 110 20.43 -1.45 6.32
N ALA A 111 20.54 -0.84 7.50
CA ALA A 111 21.72 -0.11 7.90
C ALA A 111 22.79 -1.12 8.34
N VAL A 112 23.96 -1.05 7.73
CA VAL A 112 25.08 -1.97 7.99
C VAL A 112 26.15 -1.22 8.75
N HIS A 113 26.57 -1.77 9.88
CA HIS A 113 27.70 -1.27 10.67
C HIS A 113 28.96 -2.01 10.25
N LEU A 114 29.91 -1.28 9.69
CA LEU A 114 31.10 -1.79 9.05
C LEU A 114 32.37 -1.34 9.78
N ARG A 115 33.39 -2.19 9.77
CA ARG A 115 34.76 -1.85 10.16
C ARG A 115 35.74 -2.26 9.06
N PRO A 116 36.60 -1.36 8.55
CA PRO A 116 37.56 -1.72 7.51
C PRO A 116 38.56 -2.78 8.00
N LYS A 117 38.67 -3.93 7.29
CA LYS A 117 39.60 -5.02 7.64
C LYS A 117 41.06 -4.57 7.70
N LYS A 118 41.46 -3.70 6.76
CA LYS A 118 42.84 -3.17 6.68
C LYS A 118 43.17 -2.17 7.79
N ARG A 119 42.17 -1.64 8.49
CA ARG A 119 42.33 -0.60 9.53
C ARG A 119 41.37 -0.87 10.69
N PRO A 120 41.57 -1.95 11.47
CA PRO A 120 40.63 -2.37 12.50
C PRO A 120 40.46 -1.36 13.64
N LEU A 121 41.43 -0.46 13.86
CA LEU A 121 41.33 0.62 14.85
C LEU A 121 40.66 1.90 14.32
N SER A 122 40.24 1.92 13.05
CA SER A 122 39.56 3.08 12.47
C SER A 122 38.13 3.24 12.99
N GLU A 123 37.58 4.43 12.74
CA GLU A 123 36.18 4.74 13.02
C GLU A 123 35.24 3.80 12.26
N SER A 124 34.04 3.64 12.81
CA SER A 124 33.00 2.85 12.17
C SER A 124 32.56 3.49 10.85
N GLU A 125 32.42 2.66 9.82
CA GLU A 125 31.79 3.04 8.56
C GLU A 125 30.38 2.48 8.51
N TYR A 126 29.51 3.12 7.73
CA TYR A 126 28.11 2.70 7.62
C TYR A 126 27.72 2.54 6.17
N ALA A 127 26.84 1.60 5.90
CA ALA A 127 26.26 1.43 4.58
C ALA A 127 24.75 1.20 4.66
N LEU A 128 24.10 1.32 3.52
CA LEU A 128 22.72 0.93 3.32
C LEU A 128 22.64 -0.17 2.26
N VAL A 129 21.76 -1.12 2.50
CA VAL A 129 21.38 -2.15 1.52
C VAL A 129 19.87 -2.15 1.40
N LYS A 130 19.33 -1.88 0.21
CA LYS A 130 17.89 -1.98 -0.03
C LYS A 130 17.46 -3.44 0.05
N ILE A 131 16.35 -3.71 0.74
CA ILE A 131 15.66 -5.00 0.69
C ILE A 131 14.60 -4.92 -0.43
N PRO A 132 14.72 -5.69 -1.52
CA PRO A 132 13.89 -5.55 -2.71
C PRO A 132 12.53 -6.25 -2.59
N SER A 133 11.79 -6.01 -1.51
CA SER A 133 10.48 -6.63 -1.25
C SER A 133 9.36 -6.14 -2.20
N ASP A 134 9.64 -5.11 -2.98
CA ASP A 134 8.81 -4.61 -4.07
C ASP A 134 9.01 -5.41 -5.38
N GLN A 135 10.14 -6.10 -5.55
CA GLN A 135 10.43 -6.96 -6.70
C GLN A 135 10.34 -8.46 -6.37
N LEU A 136 10.68 -8.85 -5.15
CA LEU A 136 10.78 -10.24 -4.73
C LEU A 136 9.78 -10.58 -3.61
N PRO A 137 9.35 -11.86 -3.50
CA PRO A 137 8.52 -12.31 -2.39
C PRO A 137 9.19 -12.02 -1.04
N ARG A 138 8.40 -11.56 -0.07
CA ARG A 138 8.87 -11.26 1.29
C ARG A 138 9.26 -12.53 2.06
N PHE A 139 8.54 -13.62 1.82
CA PHE A 139 8.73 -14.91 2.46
C PHE A 139 9.19 -15.91 1.41
N VAL A 140 10.33 -16.56 1.67
CA VAL A 140 10.95 -17.52 0.75
C VAL A 140 10.94 -18.89 1.42
N PRO A 141 10.18 -19.86 0.90
CA PRO A 141 10.24 -21.24 1.39
C PRO A 141 11.64 -21.82 1.23
N LEU A 142 12.12 -22.52 2.25
CA LEU A 142 13.43 -23.18 2.27
C LEU A 142 13.28 -24.68 1.98
N PRO A 143 14.33 -25.33 1.44
CA PRO A 143 14.42 -26.79 1.43
C PRO A 143 14.18 -27.33 2.84
N SER A 144 13.22 -28.25 2.94
CA SER A 144 12.70 -28.77 4.19
C SER A 144 12.44 -30.27 4.06
N ARG A 145 12.58 -31.00 5.17
CA ARG A 145 12.20 -32.43 5.24
C ARG A 145 10.69 -32.58 5.07
N ALA A 146 10.24 -33.79 4.75
CA ALA A 146 8.82 -34.10 4.68
C ALA A 146 8.09 -33.71 5.99
N ASN A 147 6.91 -33.09 5.85
CA ASN A 147 6.09 -32.60 6.95
C ASN A 147 6.74 -31.53 7.85
N ARG A 148 7.70 -30.79 7.30
CA ARG A 148 8.30 -29.59 7.91
C ARG A 148 8.33 -28.47 6.87
N TYR A 149 8.03 -27.25 7.30
CA TYR A 149 7.87 -26.09 6.43
C TYR A 149 8.71 -24.94 6.94
N ASP A 150 9.95 -24.86 6.48
CA ASP A 150 10.85 -23.77 6.83
C ASP A 150 10.69 -22.61 5.85
N VAL A 151 10.65 -21.40 6.37
CA VAL A 151 10.54 -20.16 5.59
C VAL A 151 11.48 -19.12 6.16
N ILE A 152 12.16 -18.39 5.28
CA ILE A 152 13.03 -17.27 5.65
C ILE A 152 12.45 -15.97 5.11
N MET A 153 12.59 -14.89 5.88
CA MET A 153 12.25 -13.55 5.41
C MET A 153 13.36 -13.01 4.51
N LEU A 154 12.97 -12.27 3.47
CA LEU A 154 13.90 -11.66 2.53
C LEU A 154 14.97 -10.79 3.21
N ASP A 155 14.65 -10.15 4.34
CA ASP A 155 15.63 -9.38 5.13
C ASP A 155 16.77 -10.26 5.60
N ASP A 156 16.50 -11.47 6.08
CA ASP A 156 17.53 -12.35 6.62
C ASP A 156 18.36 -12.99 5.51
N ILE A 157 17.79 -13.19 4.31
CA ILE A 157 18.57 -13.51 3.10
C ILE A 157 19.56 -12.37 2.83
N VAL A 158 19.08 -11.12 2.77
CA VAL A 158 19.97 -9.96 2.52
C VAL A 158 21.03 -9.89 3.62
N ARG A 159 20.66 -10.00 4.90
CA ARG A 159 21.59 -9.98 6.05
C ARG A 159 22.64 -11.08 5.97
N HIS A 160 22.28 -12.28 5.53
CA HIS A 160 23.22 -13.38 5.32
C HIS A 160 24.27 -13.01 4.25
N SER A 161 23.83 -12.35 3.18
CA SER A 161 24.67 -12.00 2.03
C SER A 161 25.42 -10.67 2.14
N VAL A 162 25.20 -9.87 3.20
CA VAL A 162 25.84 -8.55 3.37
C VAL A 162 27.38 -8.66 3.34
N SER A 163 27.97 -9.75 3.85
CA SER A 163 29.43 -9.95 3.83
C SER A 163 30.01 -10.00 2.40
N TRP A 164 29.28 -10.56 1.44
CA TRP A 164 29.69 -10.61 0.03
C TRP A 164 29.58 -9.25 -0.66
N LEU A 165 28.66 -8.40 -0.20
CA LEU A 165 28.50 -7.03 -0.71
C LEU A 165 29.62 -6.10 -0.24
N PHE A 166 30.28 -6.43 0.89
CA PHE A 166 31.33 -5.60 1.50
C PHE A 166 32.59 -6.43 1.85
N PRO A 167 33.29 -7.03 0.87
CA PRO A 167 34.39 -7.96 1.14
C PRO A 167 35.58 -7.35 1.90
N GLY A 168 35.79 -6.03 1.76
CA GLY A 168 36.85 -5.28 2.43
C GLY A 168 36.55 -4.89 3.89
N TYR A 169 35.38 -5.27 4.41
CA TYR A 169 34.90 -4.87 5.73
C TYR A 169 34.54 -6.07 6.59
N ASP A 170 34.67 -5.89 7.90
CA ASP A 170 34.07 -6.76 8.91
C ASP A 170 32.69 -6.20 9.26
N ILE A 171 31.66 -7.01 9.05
CA ILE A 171 30.28 -6.65 9.38
C ILE A 171 30.11 -6.78 10.89
N GLN A 172 29.97 -5.65 11.58
CA GLN A 172 29.75 -5.63 13.02
C GLN A 172 28.30 -6.04 13.34
N ASP A 173 27.35 -5.38 12.67
CA ASP A 173 25.93 -5.75 12.74
C ASP A 173 25.12 -5.12 11.60
N THR A 174 23.82 -5.44 11.55
CA THR A 174 22.84 -4.96 10.59
C THR A 174 21.55 -4.60 11.30
N TYR A 175 20.91 -3.51 10.91
CA TYR A 175 19.69 -3.01 11.55
C TYR A 175 18.67 -2.61 10.50
N SER A 176 17.42 -3.04 10.67
CA SER A 176 16.36 -2.67 9.74
C SER A 176 15.99 -1.20 9.92
N ILE A 177 15.75 -0.51 8.82
CA ILE A 177 15.21 0.85 8.82
C ILE A 177 14.15 1.00 7.72
N LYS A 178 13.21 1.90 7.93
CA LYS A 178 12.25 2.32 6.90
C LYS A 178 11.85 3.78 7.06
N LEU A 179 12.07 4.54 6.00
CA LEU A 179 11.65 5.93 5.91
C LEU A 179 10.32 6.04 5.20
N THR A 180 9.34 6.67 5.84
CA THR A 180 8.08 7.09 5.22
C THR A 180 8.12 8.60 5.03
N ARG A 181 7.87 9.05 3.80
CA ARG A 181 7.76 10.46 3.43
C ARG A 181 6.31 10.89 3.45
N ASP A 182 6.12 12.17 3.71
CA ASP A 182 4.81 12.76 3.62
C ASP A 182 4.25 12.57 2.20
N ALA A 183 3.02 12.08 2.14
CA ALA A 183 2.37 11.66 0.91
C ALA A 183 1.20 12.57 0.55
N GLU A 184 1.07 13.70 1.25
CA GLU A 184 0.10 14.73 1.00
C GLU A 184 0.45 15.46 -0.31
N LEU A 185 -0.56 15.60 -1.18
CA LEU A 185 -0.45 16.45 -2.35
C LEU A 185 -0.55 17.89 -1.84
N TYR A 186 0.57 18.57 -1.70
CA TYR A 186 0.59 20.00 -1.42
C TYR A 186 0.12 20.72 -2.70
N ILE A 187 -1.18 20.92 -2.83
CA ILE A 187 -1.77 21.72 -3.90
C ILE A 187 -1.93 23.13 -3.34
N ASP A 188 -1.00 24.02 -3.69
CA ASP A 188 -0.88 25.37 -3.09
C ASP A 188 -2.15 26.22 -3.25
N ASP A 189 -2.93 25.96 -4.30
CA ASP A 189 -4.24 26.57 -4.52
C ASP A 189 -5.22 25.50 -5.01
N GLU A 190 -6.01 24.96 -4.09
CA GLU A 190 -7.07 23.99 -4.39
C GLU A 190 -8.35 24.64 -4.94
N TYR A 191 -8.43 25.97 -4.96
CA TYR A 191 -9.64 26.77 -5.19
C TYR A 191 -9.71 27.41 -6.58
N SER A 192 -8.57 27.49 -7.30
CA SER A 192 -8.51 28.04 -8.66
C SER A 192 -7.76 27.13 -9.65
N GLY A 193 -7.98 27.32 -10.96
CA GLY A 193 -7.20 26.68 -12.02
C GLY A 193 -7.52 25.20 -12.31
N ASP A 194 -6.73 24.58 -13.19
CA ASP A 194 -6.92 23.19 -13.61
C ASP A 194 -6.43 22.20 -12.55
N LEU A 195 -7.38 21.65 -11.80
CA LEU A 195 -7.15 20.67 -10.74
C LEU A 195 -6.46 19.39 -11.27
N VAL A 196 -6.77 18.95 -12.49
CA VAL A 196 -6.20 17.73 -13.07
C VAL A 196 -4.69 17.90 -13.26
N GLN A 197 -4.26 19.03 -13.83
CA GLN A 197 -2.83 19.33 -14.02
C GLN A 197 -2.09 19.48 -12.69
N LYS A 198 -2.72 20.13 -11.70
CA LYS A 198 -2.16 20.25 -10.35
C LYS A 198 -1.93 18.88 -9.71
N ILE A 199 -2.90 17.97 -9.81
CA ILE A 199 -2.76 16.59 -9.29
C ILE A 199 -1.65 15.83 -10.02
N LYS A 200 -1.57 15.91 -11.36
CA LYS A 200 -0.48 15.29 -12.16
C LYS A 200 0.90 15.73 -11.68
N SER A 201 1.11 17.04 -11.51
CA SER A 201 2.40 17.58 -11.06
C SER A 201 2.74 17.18 -9.61
N SER A 202 1.75 17.18 -8.71
CA SER A 202 1.95 16.81 -7.31
C SER A 202 2.17 15.31 -7.12
N LEU A 203 1.61 14.45 -7.97
CA LEU A 203 1.86 13.01 -7.95
C LEU A 203 3.34 12.68 -8.18
N GLN A 204 4.02 13.41 -9.07
CA GLN A 204 5.46 13.25 -9.28
C GLN A 204 6.28 13.67 -8.04
N LYS A 205 5.86 14.74 -7.36
CA LYS A 205 6.51 15.24 -6.14
C LYS A 205 6.30 14.36 -4.90
N ARG A 206 5.29 13.48 -4.90
CA ARG A 206 4.94 12.60 -3.77
C ARG A 206 6.08 11.68 -3.32
N GLN A 207 6.94 11.26 -4.24
CA GLN A 207 8.06 10.39 -3.92
C GLN A 207 9.19 11.12 -3.18
N VAL A 208 9.31 12.45 -3.35
CA VAL A 208 10.40 13.28 -2.82
C VAL A 208 10.00 14.20 -1.66
N GLY A 209 8.80 13.98 -1.08
CA GLY A 209 8.32 14.74 0.06
C GLY A 209 9.23 14.66 1.31
N PRO A 210 9.06 15.57 2.29
CA PRO A 210 9.88 15.56 3.50
C PRO A 210 9.70 14.25 4.30
N PRO A 211 10.75 13.78 4.99
CA PRO A 211 10.65 12.72 5.99
C PRO A 211 9.48 12.96 6.94
N SER A 212 8.65 11.92 7.14
CA SER A 212 7.46 12.01 8.00
C SER A 212 7.45 10.94 9.10
N ARG A 213 8.21 9.87 8.93
CA ARG A 213 8.38 8.80 9.92
C ARG A 213 9.62 8.01 9.55
N PHE A 214 10.50 7.79 10.51
CA PHE A 214 11.65 6.91 10.38
C PHE A 214 11.51 5.81 11.43
N VAL A 215 11.26 4.59 11.00
CA VAL A 215 11.26 3.43 11.89
C VAL A 215 12.61 2.75 11.81
N TYR A 216 13.10 2.29 12.95
CA TYR A 216 14.39 1.63 13.07
C TYR A 216 14.31 0.48 14.06
N ASP A 217 15.21 -0.48 13.89
CA ASP A 217 15.40 -1.61 14.80
C ASP A 217 15.79 -1.11 16.21
N ARG A 218 15.06 -1.53 17.24
CA ARG A 218 15.28 -1.14 18.65
C ARG A 218 16.69 -1.43 19.16
N GLU A 219 17.33 -2.47 18.65
CA GLU A 219 18.68 -2.84 19.05
C GLU A 219 19.77 -1.97 18.38
N MET A 220 19.38 -1.04 17.50
CA MET A 220 20.32 -0.14 16.83
C MET A 220 21.07 0.72 17.85
N PRO A 221 22.41 0.75 17.81
CA PRO A 221 23.18 1.55 18.74
C PRO A 221 22.99 3.04 18.45
N GLU A 222 22.94 3.84 19.52
CA GLU A 222 22.65 5.29 19.45
C GLU A 222 23.56 6.04 18.48
N HIS A 223 24.84 5.67 18.38
CA HIS A 223 25.79 6.32 17.46
C HIS A 223 25.39 6.16 15.98
N LEU A 224 24.91 4.98 15.58
CA LEU A 224 24.43 4.72 14.23
C LEU A 224 23.10 5.43 14.01
N LEU A 225 22.22 5.40 15.00
CA LEU A 225 20.94 6.09 14.95
C LEU A 225 21.11 7.60 14.75
N MET A 226 22.00 8.24 15.51
CA MET A 226 22.36 9.65 15.36
C MET A 226 22.99 9.93 13.99
N TYR A 227 23.87 9.05 13.51
CA TYR A 227 24.47 9.18 12.18
C TYR A 227 23.41 9.17 11.07
N LEU A 228 22.46 8.23 11.10
CA LEU A 228 21.38 8.14 10.12
C LEU A 228 20.43 9.34 10.22
N ARG A 229 20.12 9.78 11.44
CA ARG A 229 19.31 10.98 11.70
C ARG A 229 19.90 12.20 11.01
N ASP A 230 21.20 12.45 11.20
CA ASP A 230 21.90 13.60 10.59
C ASP A 230 22.03 13.44 9.07
N THR A 231 22.30 12.23 8.59
CA THR A 231 22.46 11.94 7.16
C THR A 231 21.18 12.18 6.37
N PHE A 232 20.02 11.82 6.94
CA PHE A 232 18.72 11.92 6.28
C PHE A 232 17.86 13.11 6.74
N ASP A 233 18.42 14.02 7.55
CA ASP A 233 17.74 15.20 8.09
C ASP A 233 16.40 14.84 8.77
N ILE A 234 16.47 13.84 9.66
CA ILE A 234 15.30 13.33 10.38
C ILE A 234 15.15 14.08 11.69
N ARG A 235 13.92 14.52 12.00
CA ARG A 235 13.60 15.13 13.28
C ARG A 235 13.46 14.05 14.34
N LYS A 236 13.95 14.33 15.56
CA LYS A 236 13.86 13.40 16.71
C LYS A 236 12.45 12.86 16.92
N ASN A 237 11.44 13.73 16.80
CA ASN A 237 10.05 13.34 17.00
C ASN A 237 9.48 12.43 15.91
N ASP A 238 10.16 12.28 14.77
CA ASP A 238 9.72 11.42 13.67
C ASP A 238 10.42 10.05 13.70
N MET A 239 11.27 9.80 14.69
CA MET A 239 12.00 8.53 14.88
C MET A 239 11.23 7.63 15.83
N LEU A 240 10.95 6.40 15.40
CA LEU A 240 10.16 5.43 16.15
C LEU A 240 10.90 4.10 16.24
N PRO A 241 11.20 3.60 17.46
CA PRO A 241 11.78 2.28 17.63
C PRO A 241 10.74 1.19 17.36
N GLU A 242 11.04 0.27 16.45
CA GLU A 242 10.23 -0.90 16.11
C GLU A 242 11.07 -2.19 16.24
N GLY A 243 10.43 -3.36 16.07
CA GLY A 243 11.14 -4.64 16.04
C GLY A 243 12.04 -4.79 14.81
N ARG A 244 12.80 -5.89 14.80
CA ARG A 244 13.75 -6.26 13.74
C ARG A 244 13.17 -6.26 12.33
N TYR A 245 11.89 -6.64 12.18
CA TYR A 245 11.21 -6.65 10.89
C TYR A 245 10.21 -5.51 10.81
N HIS A 246 10.27 -4.75 9.73
CA HIS A 246 9.26 -3.74 9.42
C HIS A 246 8.35 -4.24 8.29
N ASN A 247 7.28 -3.49 8.06
CA ASN A 247 6.27 -3.79 7.03
C ASN A 247 5.45 -5.06 7.30
N ASN A 248 4.90 -5.18 8.52
CA ASN A 248 4.07 -6.33 8.91
C ASN A 248 2.82 -6.54 8.02
N PHE A 249 2.45 -5.58 7.17
CA PHE A 249 1.43 -5.79 6.13
C PHE A 249 1.79 -6.95 5.19
N ASP A 250 3.08 -7.25 5.01
CA ASP A 250 3.48 -8.36 4.15
C ASP A 250 2.98 -9.72 4.67
N PHE A 251 2.70 -9.89 5.97
CA PHE A 251 2.15 -11.13 6.53
C PHE A 251 0.79 -11.54 5.92
N PHE A 252 0.05 -10.63 5.28
CA PHE A 252 -1.13 -11.00 4.48
C PHE A 252 -0.78 -11.90 3.27
N LYS A 253 0.50 -11.96 2.89
CA LYS A 253 1.06 -12.82 1.84
C LYS A 253 1.88 -13.98 2.41
N PHE A 254 1.78 -14.25 3.72
CA PHE A 254 2.48 -15.38 4.32
C PHE A 254 2.00 -16.69 3.67
N PRO A 255 2.91 -17.61 3.31
CA PRO A 255 2.55 -18.85 2.63
C PRO A 255 1.63 -19.71 3.51
N ASP A 256 0.64 -20.35 2.90
CA ASP A 256 -0.30 -21.24 3.61
C ASP A 256 0.19 -22.69 3.68
N PHE A 257 1.24 -23.05 2.94
CA PHE A 257 1.80 -24.39 2.85
C PHE A 257 0.76 -25.48 2.51
N GLY A 258 -0.35 -25.11 1.87
CA GLY A 258 -1.48 -26.01 1.60
C GLY A 258 -2.31 -26.40 2.84
N MET A 259 -2.06 -25.80 4.01
CA MET A 259 -2.74 -26.12 5.26
C MET A 259 -4.07 -25.37 5.39
N SER A 260 -5.15 -25.97 4.92
CA SER A 260 -6.49 -25.35 4.96
C SER A 260 -7.07 -25.19 6.37
N HIS A 261 -6.67 -26.02 7.34
CA HIS A 261 -7.17 -25.96 8.73
C HIS A 261 -6.66 -24.75 9.52
N LEU A 262 -5.57 -24.12 9.07
CA LEU A 262 -5.02 -22.89 9.65
C LEU A 262 -5.63 -21.62 9.05
N ARG A 263 -6.59 -21.77 8.13
CA ARG A 263 -7.24 -20.66 7.45
C ARG A 263 -8.71 -20.58 7.83
N ASN A 264 -9.25 -19.36 7.76
CA ASN A 264 -10.69 -19.17 7.74
C ASN A 264 -11.28 -19.96 6.57
N LYS A 265 -12.36 -20.70 6.82
CA LYS A 265 -13.10 -21.38 5.76
C LYS A 265 -13.56 -20.35 4.73
N PRO A 266 -13.30 -20.57 3.41
CA PRO A 266 -13.84 -19.69 2.39
C PRO A 266 -15.37 -19.62 2.49
N LEU A 267 -15.90 -18.41 2.50
CA LEU A 267 -17.33 -18.15 2.41
C LEU A 267 -17.60 -17.54 1.03
N PRO A 268 -17.80 -18.37 -0.01
CA PRO A 268 -18.06 -17.86 -1.35
C PRO A 268 -19.35 -17.01 -1.33
N PRO A 269 -19.36 -15.81 -1.93
CA PRO A 269 -20.55 -14.99 -1.98
C PRO A 269 -21.69 -15.70 -2.71
N LEU A 270 -22.89 -15.64 -2.15
CA LEU A 270 -24.09 -16.23 -2.74
C LEU A 270 -24.56 -15.39 -3.95
N PRO A 271 -25.04 -16.01 -5.03
CA PRO A 271 -25.68 -15.27 -6.11
C PRO A 271 -26.95 -14.57 -5.60
N HIS A 272 -27.23 -13.36 -6.09
CA HIS A 272 -28.55 -12.76 -5.85
C HIS A 272 -29.60 -13.58 -6.61
N PRO A 273 -30.68 -14.05 -5.95
CA PRO A 273 -31.58 -15.05 -6.52
C PRO A 273 -32.21 -14.63 -7.85
N LEU A 274 -32.46 -13.34 -8.03
CA LEU A 274 -33.10 -12.80 -9.23
C LEU A 274 -32.14 -12.10 -10.20
N LEU A 275 -31.04 -11.50 -9.71
CA LEU A 275 -30.26 -10.52 -10.49
C LEU A 275 -28.92 -11.06 -11.00
N HIS A 276 -28.45 -12.19 -10.47
CA HIS A 276 -27.09 -12.68 -10.76
C HIS A 276 -26.86 -12.94 -12.25
N GLU A 277 -27.83 -13.59 -12.89
CA GLU A 277 -27.78 -13.98 -14.31
C GLU A 277 -28.99 -13.44 -15.09
N ALA A 278 -29.65 -12.41 -14.56
CA ALA A 278 -30.81 -11.81 -15.22
C ALA A 278 -30.44 -11.34 -16.63
N GLU A 279 -31.16 -11.83 -17.65
CA GLU A 279 -31.05 -11.34 -19.02
C GLU A 279 -31.56 -9.90 -19.11
N ASN A 280 -32.67 -9.61 -18.43
CA ASN A 280 -33.21 -8.27 -18.30
C ASN A 280 -33.37 -7.90 -16.82
N PRO A 281 -32.33 -7.32 -16.18
CA PRO A 281 -32.41 -6.90 -14.78
C PRO A 281 -33.40 -5.74 -14.56
N PHE A 282 -33.76 -4.99 -15.61
CA PHE A 282 -34.65 -3.84 -15.50
C PHE A 282 -36.09 -4.26 -15.17
N ASP A 283 -36.59 -5.33 -15.77
CA ASP A 283 -37.95 -5.81 -15.50
C ASP A 283 -38.09 -6.27 -14.03
N ILE A 284 -37.06 -6.94 -13.52
CA ILE A 284 -36.98 -7.40 -12.12
C ILE A 284 -36.97 -6.20 -11.16
N ILE A 285 -36.18 -5.16 -11.46
CA ILE A 285 -36.11 -3.94 -10.64
C ILE A 285 -37.42 -3.15 -10.74
N ARG A 286 -38.08 -3.17 -11.90
CA ARG A 286 -39.38 -2.51 -12.12
C ARG A 286 -40.49 -3.13 -11.28
N GLU A 287 -40.45 -4.44 -11.05
CA GLU A 287 -41.41 -5.11 -10.18
C GLU A 287 -41.18 -4.78 -8.70
N LYS A 288 -39.92 -4.72 -8.27
CA LYS A 288 -39.57 -4.43 -6.87
C LYS A 288 -38.13 -3.98 -6.71
N ASP A 289 -37.90 -3.07 -5.75
CA ASP A 289 -36.56 -2.70 -5.30
C ASP A 289 -35.76 -3.93 -4.85
N GLN A 290 -34.48 -3.97 -5.26
CA GLN A 290 -33.57 -5.07 -4.98
C GLN A 290 -32.42 -4.58 -4.09
N LEU A 291 -32.09 -5.37 -3.06
CA LEU A 291 -31.01 -5.07 -2.12
C LEU A 291 -29.93 -6.15 -2.20
N LEU A 292 -28.68 -5.72 -2.37
CA LEU A 292 -27.52 -6.61 -2.36
C LEU A 292 -26.71 -6.37 -1.09
N HIS A 293 -26.46 -7.42 -0.31
CA HIS A 293 -25.62 -7.36 0.87
C HIS A 293 -24.23 -7.95 0.60
N VAL A 294 -23.29 -7.12 0.20
CA VAL A 294 -21.86 -7.50 0.11
C VAL A 294 -21.22 -7.56 1.51
N PRO A 295 -20.23 -8.44 1.76
CA PRO A 295 -19.67 -9.45 0.85
C PRO A 295 -20.44 -10.78 0.83
N TYR A 296 -21.59 -10.91 1.50
CA TYR A 296 -22.37 -12.16 1.56
C TYR A 296 -22.98 -12.54 0.22
N GLN A 297 -23.42 -11.55 -0.56
CA GLN A 297 -23.90 -11.71 -1.92
C GLN A 297 -22.86 -11.25 -2.93
N SER A 298 -22.82 -11.93 -4.07
CA SER A 298 -21.89 -11.65 -5.16
C SER A 298 -22.16 -10.29 -5.79
N TYR A 299 -21.09 -9.52 -6.00
CA TYR A 299 -21.15 -8.23 -6.71
C TYR A 299 -21.44 -8.39 -8.21
N GLN A 300 -21.45 -9.63 -8.72
CA GLN A 300 -21.73 -9.94 -10.13
C GLN A 300 -23.07 -9.37 -10.61
N SER A 301 -24.08 -9.28 -9.76
CA SER A 301 -25.39 -8.69 -10.11
C SER A 301 -25.27 -7.19 -10.48
N VAL A 302 -24.38 -6.44 -9.83
CA VAL A 302 -24.10 -5.04 -10.19
C VAL A 302 -23.37 -4.99 -11.53
N VAL A 303 -22.42 -5.89 -11.74
CA VAL A 303 -21.68 -5.97 -13.02
C VAL A 303 -22.64 -6.30 -14.18
N ASN A 304 -23.49 -7.31 -13.99
CA ASN A 304 -24.52 -7.70 -14.96
C ASN A 304 -25.47 -6.54 -15.28
N PHE A 305 -25.89 -5.76 -14.27
CA PHE A 305 -26.70 -4.55 -14.50
C PHE A 305 -26.05 -3.56 -15.48
N PHE A 306 -24.74 -3.29 -15.36
CA PHE A 306 -24.05 -2.39 -16.29
C PHE A 306 -23.80 -3.02 -17.67
N GLU A 307 -23.48 -4.32 -17.73
CA GLU A 307 -23.28 -5.03 -18.99
C GLU A 307 -24.58 -5.08 -19.81
N ARG A 308 -25.72 -5.41 -19.18
CA ARG A 308 -27.04 -5.36 -19.82
C ARG A 308 -27.46 -3.95 -20.20
N ALA A 309 -27.14 -2.94 -19.38
CA ALA A 309 -27.37 -1.56 -19.75
C ALA A 309 -26.58 -1.11 -20.99
N ALA A 310 -25.39 -1.68 -21.20
CA ALA A 310 -24.56 -1.38 -22.35
C ALA A 310 -25.09 -2.00 -23.64
N GLU A 311 -25.68 -3.20 -23.56
CA GLU A 311 -26.21 -3.96 -24.71
C GLU A 311 -27.64 -3.56 -25.07
N ASP A 312 -28.49 -3.22 -24.11
CA ASP A 312 -29.92 -2.99 -24.35
C ASP A 312 -30.18 -1.80 -25.30
N PRO A 313 -30.82 -2.01 -26.48
CA PRO A 313 -31.09 -0.95 -27.45
C PRO A 313 -32.07 0.11 -26.94
N ALA A 314 -32.90 -0.22 -25.94
CA ALA A 314 -33.81 0.73 -25.30
C ALA A 314 -33.09 1.68 -24.33
N VAL A 315 -31.87 1.34 -23.89
CA VAL A 315 -31.07 2.22 -23.04
C VAL A 315 -30.47 3.36 -23.86
N THR A 316 -30.70 4.58 -23.40
CA THR A 316 -30.28 5.81 -24.10
C THR A 316 -29.16 6.54 -23.38
N HIS A 317 -29.16 6.53 -22.04
CA HIS A 317 -28.16 7.24 -21.23
C HIS A 317 -27.72 6.41 -20.04
N ILE A 318 -26.44 6.49 -19.71
CA ILE A 318 -25.87 5.94 -18.48
C ILE A 318 -25.07 7.05 -17.79
N LYS A 319 -25.41 7.34 -16.53
CA LYS A 319 -24.66 8.27 -15.68
C LYS A 319 -24.12 7.52 -14.48
N VAL A 320 -22.85 7.72 -14.15
CA VAL A 320 -22.24 7.01 -13.02
C VAL A 320 -21.27 7.90 -12.24
N ILE A 321 -21.22 7.71 -10.93
CA ILE A 321 -20.22 8.32 -10.04
C ILE A 321 -19.22 7.25 -9.64
N GLN A 322 -17.96 7.48 -9.98
CA GLN A 322 -16.83 6.60 -9.70
C GLN A 322 -15.90 7.23 -8.67
N TYR A 323 -15.87 6.62 -7.50
CA TYR A 323 -15.00 7.05 -6.40
C TYR A 323 -13.61 6.40 -6.46
N ARG A 324 -13.57 5.08 -6.67
CA ARG A 324 -12.36 4.26 -6.75
C ARG A 324 -12.60 3.14 -7.74
N VAL A 325 -11.66 2.97 -8.66
CA VAL A 325 -11.78 1.96 -9.72
C VAL A 325 -10.67 0.93 -9.59
N ALA A 326 -11.02 -0.35 -9.67
CA ALA A 326 -10.04 -1.43 -9.76
C ALA A 326 -9.21 -1.28 -11.05
N ARG A 327 -7.96 -1.76 -11.05
CA ARG A 327 -7.08 -1.69 -12.23
C ARG A 327 -7.71 -2.35 -13.47
N ASN A 328 -8.43 -3.45 -13.27
CA ASN A 328 -9.23 -4.13 -14.29
C ASN A 328 -10.70 -4.09 -13.84
N SER A 329 -11.53 -3.27 -14.50
CA SER A 329 -12.94 -3.06 -14.12
C SER A 329 -13.88 -3.38 -15.28
N ARG A 330 -14.69 -4.45 -15.11
CA ARG A 330 -15.75 -4.82 -16.07
C ARG A 330 -16.81 -3.74 -16.22
N ILE A 331 -17.12 -3.01 -15.15
CA ILE A 331 -18.05 -1.88 -15.22
C ILE A 331 -17.50 -0.78 -16.15
N MET A 332 -16.19 -0.47 -16.07
CA MET A 332 -15.61 0.53 -16.99
C MET A 332 -15.64 0.05 -18.44
N GLN A 333 -15.38 -1.24 -18.68
CA GLN A 333 -15.49 -1.84 -20.00
C GLN A 333 -16.92 -1.75 -20.54
N ALA A 334 -17.92 -2.06 -19.73
CA ALA A 334 -19.33 -1.92 -20.08
C ALA A 334 -19.71 -0.48 -20.44
N LEU A 335 -19.19 0.52 -19.71
CA LEU A 335 -19.43 1.93 -20.05
C LEU A 335 -18.81 2.35 -21.39
N MET A 336 -17.60 1.86 -21.70
CA MET A 336 -16.97 2.11 -22.99
C MET A 336 -17.75 1.41 -24.12
N HIS A 337 -18.20 0.18 -23.89
CA HIS A 337 -19.03 -0.56 -24.83
C HIS A 337 -20.39 0.14 -25.07
N ALA A 338 -21.03 0.67 -24.04
CA ALA A 338 -22.27 1.42 -24.16
C ALA A 338 -22.14 2.62 -25.12
N VAL A 339 -20.99 3.32 -25.12
CA VAL A 339 -20.73 4.41 -26.08
C VAL A 339 -20.61 3.88 -27.51
N GLN A 340 -19.96 2.73 -27.69
CA GLN A 340 -19.86 2.07 -29.01
C GLN A 340 -21.24 1.69 -29.56
N GLU A 341 -22.15 1.28 -28.68
CA GLU A 341 -23.56 1.00 -28.98
C GLU A 341 -24.43 2.29 -29.11
N GLY A 342 -23.80 3.47 -29.21
CA GLY A 342 -24.49 4.74 -29.48
C GLY A 342 -25.16 5.40 -28.26
N LYS A 343 -24.92 4.91 -27.04
CA LYS A 343 -25.55 5.43 -25.81
C LYS A 343 -24.79 6.65 -25.31
N GLN A 344 -25.51 7.60 -24.71
CA GLN A 344 -24.89 8.77 -24.06
C GLN A 344 -24.40 8.41 -22.67
N VAL A 345 -23.08 8.28 -22.51
CA VAL A 345 -22.48 7.90 -21.22
C VAL A 345 -21.80 9.10 -20.57
N SER A 346 -22.10 9.34 -19.29
CA SER A 346 -21.41 10.34 -18.46
C SER A 346 -20.84 9.70 -17.21
N ALA A 347 -19.59 9.97 -16.89
CA ALA A 347 -18.93 9.45 -15.70
C ALA A 347 -18.35 10.59 -14.88
N PHE A 348 -18.71 10.66 -13.60
CA PHE A 348 -18.00 11.49 -12.63
C PHE A 348 -16.85 10.67 -12.02
N VAL A 349 -15.63 11.20 -12.04
CA VAL A 349 -14.43 10.53 -11.52
C VAL A 349 -13.83 11.36 -10.40
N GLU A 350 -13.79 10.79 -9.18
CA GLU A 350 -13.22 11.45 -8.01
C GLU A 350 -11.68 11.34 -7.98
N ILE A 351 -11.00 12.33 -8.56
CA ILE A 351 -9.53 12.37 -8.63
C ILE A 351 -8.86 12.77 -7.29
N LYS A 352 -9.61 13.18 -6.27
CA LYS A 352 -9.09 13.44 -4.91
C LYS A 352 -9.17 12.22 -3.99
N ALA A 353 -9.56 11.05 -4.51
CA ALA A 353 -9.53 9.81 -3.75
C ALA A 353 -8.09 9.48 -3.35
N ARG A 354 -7.80 9.54 -2.03
CA ARG A 354 -6.45 9.43 -1.51
C ARG A 354 -5.81 8.08 -1.85
N PHE A 355 -4.61 8.13 -2.42
CA PHE A 355 -3.82 6.99 -2.93
C PHE A 355 -4.33 6.34 -4.22
N ASP A 356 -5.48 6.76 -4.73
CA ASP A 356 -6.07 6.27 -5.98
C ASP A 356 -6.02 7.33 -7.09
N GLU A 357 -5.40 8.48 -6.83
CA GLU A 357 -5.45 9.66 -7.71
C GLU A 357 -4.92 9.32 -9.12
N ALA A 358 -3.79 8.62 -9.18
CA ALA A 358 -3.18 8.21 -10.46
C ALA A 358 -4.06 7.22 -11.24
N ALA A 359 -4.65 6.23 -10.54
CA ALA A 359 -5.48 5.21 -11.17
C ALA A 359 -6.81 5.79 -11.67
N ASN A 360 -7.44 6.66 -10.87
CA ASN A 360 -8.66 7.34 -11.26
C ASN A 360 -8.43 8.27 -12.46
N LEU A 361 -7.30 8.97 -12.49
CA LEU A 361 -6.92 9.81 -13.61
C LEU A 361 -6.67 9.01 -14.90
N GLU A 362 -5.96 7.88 -14.80
CA GLU A 362 -5.74 6.96 -15.93
C GLU A 362 -7.07 6.44 -16.49
N TRP A 363 -8.01 6.08 -15.62
CA TRP A 363 -9.35 5.65 -16.03
C TRP A 363 -10.16 6.79 -16.66
N GLY A 364 -10.08 8.01 -16.12
CA GLY A 364 -10.69 9.20 -16.71
C GLY A 364 -10.24 9.40 -18.15
N GLU A 365 -8.93 9.37 -18.41
CA GLU A 365 -8.37 9.50 -19.76
C GLU A 365 -8.80 8.36 -20.70
N LYS A 366 -8.89 7.13 -20.20
CA LYS A 366 -9.37 5.97 -20.99
C LYS A 366 -10.84 6.14 -21.39
N LEU A 367 -11.69 6.55 -20.45
CA LEU A 367 -13.12 6.78 -20.69
C LEU A 367 -13.35 7.93 -21.67
N GLU A 368 -12.64 9.05 -21.51
CA GLU A 368 -12.70 10.20 -22.44
C GLU A 368 -12.34 9.77 -23.87
N LYS A 369 -11.26 9.01 -24.04
CA LYS A 369 -10.86 8.48 -25.35
C LYS A 369 -11.89 7.56 -25.99
N ALA A 370 -12.66 6.84 -25.16
CA ALA A 370 -13.74 5.98 -25.62
C ALA A 370 -15.05 6.75 -25.93
N GLY A 371 -15.08 8.07 -25.71
CA GLY A 371 -16.24 8.93 -25.99
C GLY A 371 -17.19 9.14 -24.80
N VAL A 372 -16.82 8.68 -23.60
CA VAL A 372 -17.58 8.97 -22.37
C VAL A 372 -17.38 10.44 -21.98
N ARG A 373 -18.46 11.13 -21.61
CA ARG A 373 -18.38 12.47 -21.04
C ARG A 373 -17.90 12.40 -19.59
N VAL A 374 -16.61 12.60 -19.37
CA VAL A 374 -16.01 12.56 -18.04
C VAL A 374 -16.10 13.91 -17.33
N HIS A 375 -16.47 13.88 -16.06
CA HIS A 375 -16.52 15.02 -15.16
C HIS A 375 -15.62 14.75 -13.95
N TYR A 376 -14.88 15.76 -13.50
CA TYR A 376 -14.04 15.67 -12.31
C TYR A 376 -14.62 16.52 -11.18
N SER A 377 -14.21 16.22 -9.95
CA SER A 377 -14.59 16.98 -8.75
C SER A 377 -14.20 18.45 -8.86
N PHE A 378 -15.10 19.36 -8.47
CA PHE A 378 -14.76 20.78 -8.33
C PHE A 378 -13.73 21.01 -7.20
N PRO A 379 -12.94 22.09 -7.31
CA PRO A 379 -12.27 22.72 -6.18
C PRO A 379 -13.09 22.72 -4.88
N GLY A 380 -12.49 22.37 -3.74
CA GLY A 380 -13.17 22.35 -2.43
C GLY A 380 -14.26 21.27 -2.18
N VAL A 381 -14.77 20.61 -3.22
CA VAL A 381 -15.85 19.60 -3.08
C VAL A 381 -15.30 18.19 -3.29
N LYS A 382 -15.78 17.23 -2.49
CA LYS A 382 -15.52 15.80 -2.65
C LYS A 382 -16.83 15.06 -2.78
N VAL A 383 -16.92 14.18 -3.78
CA VAL A 383 -18.11 13.37 -4.01
C VAL A 383 -17.81 11.93 -3.57
N HIS A 384 -18.47 11.51 -2.49
CA HIS A 384 -18.32 10.16 -1.94
C HIS A 384 -19.52 9.26 -2.25
N SER A 385 -20.57 9.77 -2.88
CA SER A 385 -21.74 8.98 -3.27
C SER A 385 -21.35 7.93 -4.32
N LYS A 386 -21.88 6.70 -4.24
CA LYS A 386 -21.73 5.67 -5.28
C LYS A 386 -23.09 5.49 -5.90
N LEU A 387 -23.31 6.21 -7.00
CA LEU A 387 -24.59 6.26 -7.67
C LEU A 387 -24.40 5.95 -9.15
N ALA A 388 -25.37 5.25 -9.72
CA ALA A 388 -25.54 5.20 -11.16
C ALA A 388 -27.00 5.36 -11.53
N LEU A 389 -27.24 5.86 -12.73
CA LEU A 389 -28.55 6.10 -13.30
C LEU A 389 -28.53 5.60 -14.75
N VAL A 390 -29.44 4.70 -15.09
CA VAL A 390 -29.66 4.21 -16.44
C VAL A 390 -31.02 4.71 -16.91
N ARG A 391 -31.05 5.43 -18.03
CA ARG A 391 -32.30 5.87 -18.69
C ARG A 391 -32.63 4.93 -19.83
N ARG A 392 -33.75 4.23 -19.72
CA ARG A 392 -34.30 3.28 -20.70
C ARG A 392 -35.62 3.81 -21.25
N LEU A 393 -35.87 3.67 -22.55
CA LEU A 393 -37.15 4.00 -23.18
C LEU A 393 -38.06 2.78 -23.14
N GLU A 394 -39.19 2.89 -22.47
CA GLU A 394 -40.20 1.83 -22.37
C GLU A 394 -41.55 2.41 -22.81
N ASP A 395 -42.19 1.80 -23.80
CA ASP A 395 -43.48 2.27 -24.36
C ASP A 395 -43.46 3.73 -24.82
N GLY A 396 -42.30 4.21 -25.31
CA GLY A 396 -42.09 5.60 -25.74
C GLY A 396 -41.73 6.58 -24.62
N GLU A 397 -41.82 6.16 -23.36
CA GLU A 397 -41.56 7.01 -22.19
C GLU A 397 -40.21 6.68 -21.52
N PRO A 398 -39.49 7.69 -20.99
CA PRO A 398 -38.25 7.44 -20.28
C PRO A 398 -38.50 6.90 -18.87
N ARG A 399 -37.87 5.78 -18.57
CA ARG A 399 -37.75 5.23 -17.21
C ARG A 399 -36.33 5.27 -16.70
N LEU A 400 -36.20 5.43 -15.39
CA LEU A 400 -34.93 5.61 -14.71
C LEU A 400 -34.70 4.46 -13.73
N TYR A 401 -33.58 3.77 -13.91
CA TYR A 401 -33.10 2.72 -13.00
C TYR A 401 -31.87 3.21 -12.28
N SER A 402 -31.88 3.14 -10.94
CA SER A 402 -30.81 3.70 -10.12
C SER A 402 -30.10 2.62 -9.32
N TYR A 403 -28.78 2.73 -9.25
CA TYR A 403 -27.95 1.95 -8.34
C TYR A 403 -27.42 2.90 -7.26
N LEU A 404 -27.55 2.50 -5.98
CA LEU A 404 -27.06 3.27 -4.84
C LEU A 404 -26.26 2.36 -3.91
N SER A 405 -25.09 2.81 -3.48
CA SER A 405 -24.19 2.10 -2.56
C SER A 405 -23.40 3.01 -1.63
#